data_AF-A0A6I1MRC3-F1
#
_entry.id   AF-A0A6I1MRC3-F1
#
_cell.length_a   1.000
_cell.length_b   1.000
_cell.length_c   1.000
_cell.angle_alpha   90.00
_cell.angle_beta   90.00
_cell.angle_gamma   90.00
#
_symmetry.space_group_name_H-M   'P 1'
#
loop_
_entity.id
_entity.type
_entity.pdbx_description
1 polymer ?
#
loop_
_entity_poly.entity_id
_entity_poly.type
_entity_poly.pdbx_seq_one_letter_code
_entity_poly.pdbx_strand_id
1 'polypeptide(L)'
;MDKERIHFRIDKTLIDYVDKIKKKNNYTNRSQALEFIIKEHEKNLNLNMETMIDLIGDRVSKNIKENMLTLKKSNNHTDRNVQVLLEMMNGFYIKENFPNIFTLDEEEHVGYTTARKAVDNRIEKQRLLKLEKNFK
;
A
#
# COMPACT_ATOMS: atom_id res chain seq x y z
N MET A 1 7.89 30.39 -27.88
CA MET A 1 9.00 29.53 -28.34
C MET A 1 8.85 29.40 -29.84
N ASP A 2 9.85 29.88 -30.57
CA ASP A 2 9.87 29.77 -32.01
C ASP A 2 10.12 28.32 -32.41
N LYS A 3 9.39 27.85 -33.42
CA LYS A 3 9.49 26.48 -33.92
C LYS A 3 10.22 26.51 -35.25
N GLU A 4 11.38 25.86 -35.29
CA GLU A 4 12.13 25.68 -36.54
C GLU A 4 11.79 24.34 -37.20
N ARG A 5 11.64 24.36 -38.52
CA ARG A 5 11.39 23.14 -39.31
C ARG A 5 12.71 22.60 -39.81
N ILE A 6 13.03 21.40 -39.38
CA ILE A 6 14.24 20.68 -39.79
C ILE A 6 13.86 19.38 -40.48
N HIS A 7 14.55 19.05 -41.58
CA HIS A 7 14.33 17.85 -42.37
C HIS A 7 15.43 16.82 -42.10
N PHE A 8 15.04 15.61 -41.70
CA PHE A 8 15.96 14.51 -41.41
C PHE A 8 15.53 13.24 -42.16
N ARG A 9 16.49 12.35 -42.41
CA ARG A 9 16.21 10.95 -42.78
C ARG A 9 16.46 10.08 -41.56
N ILE A 10 15.49 9.25 -41.22
CA ILE A 10 15.57 8.29 -40.12
C ILE A 10 14.95 6.98 -40.56
N ASP A 11 15.35 5.90 -39.90
CA ASP A 11 14.82 4.58 -40.20
C ASP A 11 13.32 4.49 -39.96
N LYS A 12 12.67 3.65 -40.77
CA LYS A 12 11.22 3.41 -40.68
C LYS A 12 10.81 2.90 -39.29
N THR A 13 11.66 2.09 -38.66
CA THR A 13 11.45 1.58 -37.29
C THR A 13 11.36 2.70 -36.25
N LEU A 14 12.16 3.76 -36.40
CA LEU A 14 12.11 4.93 -35.52
C LEU A 14 10.87 5.79 -35.79
N ILE A 15 10.43 5.89 -37.05
CA ILE A 15 9.16 6.56 -37.39
C ILE A 15 7.99 5.82 -36.73
N ASP A 16 7.98 4.48 -36.81
CA ASP A 16 6.96 3.64 -36.18
C ASP A 16 6.98 3.80 -34.65
N TYR A 17 8.16 3.94 -34.05
CA TYR A 17 8.30 4.22 -32.62
C TYR A 17 7.69 5.59 -32.23
N VAL A 18 7.99 6.65 -32.98
CA VAL A 18 7.39 7.98 -32.76
C VAL A 18 5.87 7.92 -32.88
N ASP A 19 5.33 7.17 -33.83
CA ASP A 19 3.88 6.98 -33.98
C ASP A 19 3.25 6.21 -32.82
N LYS A 20 3.94 5.20 -32.27
CA LYS A 20 3.49 4.50 -31.06
C LYS A 20 3.40 5.47 -29.87
N ILE A 21 4.43 6.30 -29.65
CA ILE A 21 4.44 7.30 -28.58
C ILE A 21 3.35 8.35 -28.78
N LYS A 22 3.14 8.78 -30.03
CA LYS A 22 2.05 9.70 -30.39
C LYS A 22 0.69 9.12 -29.99
N LYS A 23 0.40 7.87 -30.37
CA LYS A 23 -0.87 7.19 -30.04
C LYS A 23 -1.03 6.97 -28.54
N LYS A 24 0.01 6.50 -27.86
CA LYS A 24 0.01 6.22 -26.41
C LYS A 24 -0.34 7.46 -25.58
N ASN A 25 0.19 8.62 -25.96
CA ASN A 25 0.03 9.88 -25.22
C ASN A 25 -1.01 10.83 -25.84
N ASN A 26 -1.77 10.39 -26.86
CA ASN A 26 -2.78 11.19 -27.55
C ASN A 26 -2.26 12.52 -28.14
N TYR A 27 -1.04 12.54 -28.67
CA TYR A 27 -0.48 13.74 -29.30
C TYR A 27 -1.07 13.98 -30.69
N THR A 28 -1.28 15.25 -31.04
CA THR A 28 -1.91 15.64 -32.32
C THR A 28 -0.98 15.35 -33.51
N ASN A 29 0.32 15.56 -33.35
CA ASN A 29 1.31 15.41 -34.42
C ASN A 29 2.58 14.69 -33.94
N ARG A 30 3.38 14.23 -34.91
CA ARG A 30 4.67 13.57 -34.64
C ARG A 30 5.69 14.52 -34.00
N SER A 31 5.60 15.82 -34.27
CA SER A 31 6.50 16.81 -33.67
C SER A 31 6.36 16.89 -32.15
N GLN A 32 5.14 16.83 -31.60
CA GLN A 32 4.91 16.78 -30.16
C GLN A 32 5.47 15.49 -29.54
N ALA A 33 5.26 14.35 -30.20
CA ALA A 33 5.81 13.08 -29.74
C ALA A 33 7.35 13.09 -29.76
N LEU A 34 7.95 13.68 -30.80
CA LEU A 34 9.40 13.81 -30.92
C LEU A 34 9.97 14.77 -29.86
N GLU A 35 9.32 15.91 -29.63
CA GLU A 35 9.70 16.88 -28.59
C GLU A 35 9.64 16.23 -27.20
N PHE A 36 8.63 15.41 -26.93
CA PHE A 36 8.53 14.61 -25.71
C PHE A 36 9.72 13.65 -25.56
N ILE A 37 10.04 12.88 -26.60
CA ILE A 37 11.16 11.91 -26.58
C ILE A 37 12.49 12.63 -26.33
N ILE A 38 12.72 13.77 -26.96
CA ILE A 38 13.95 14.54 -26.79
C ILE A 38 14.06 15.08 -25.36
N LYS A 39 12.97 15.65 -24.83
CA LYS A 39 12.92 16.14 -23.43
C LYS A 39 13.09 15.00 -22.42
N GLU A 40 12.53 13.83 -22.69
CA GLU A 40 12.71 12.64 -21.86
C GLU A 40 14.16 12.18 -21.89
N HIS A 41 14.78 12.12 -23.08
CA HIS A 41 16.18 11.76 -23.24
C HIS A 41 17.12 12.75 -22.52
N GLU A 42 16.89 14.06 -22.66
CA GLU A 42 17.64 15.11 -21.97
C GLU A 42 17.54 14.97 -20.44
N LYS A 43 16.35 14.64 -19.91
CA LYS A 43 16.18 14.36 -18.48
C LYS A 43 16.91 13.08 -18.04
N ASN A 44 16.87 12.03 -18.85
CA ASN A 44 17.49 10.74 -18.55
C ASN A 44 19.03 10.78 -18.67
N LEU A 45 19.59 11.64 -19.52
CA LEU A 45 21.04 11.85 -19.61
C LEU A 45 21.65 12.46 -18.34
N ASN A 46 20.87 13.21 -17.58
CA ASN A 46 21.31 13.91 -16.37
C ASN A 46 21.20 13.07 -15.09
N LEU A 47 20.70 11.83 -15.17
CA LEU A 47 20.53 10.93 -14.03
C LEU A 47 21.19 9.59 -14.35
N ASN A 48 22.26 9.25 -13.63
CA ASN A 48 22.84 7.90 -13.69
C ASN A 48 21.76 6.88 -13.25
N MET A 49 21.65 5.77 -13.97
CA MET A 49 20.66 4.72 -13.65
C MET A 49 20.80 4.20 -12.22
N GLU A 50 22.04 4.11 -11.71
CA GLU A 50 22.30 3.74 -10.31
C GLU A 50 21.70 4.74 -9.32
N THR A 51 21.88 6.04 -9.55
CA THR A 51 21.33 7.06 -8.65
C THR A 51 19.80 7.08 -8.67
N MET A 52 19.18 6.74 -9.81
CA MET A 52 17.74 6.58 -9.89
C MET A 52 17.23 5.38 -9.10
N ILE A 53 17.94 4.25 -9.15
CA ILE A 53 17.62 3.03 -8.39
C ILE A 53 17.72 3.31 -6.90
N ASP A 54 18.79 3.98 -6.44
CA ASP A 54 18.97 4.33 -5.03
C ASP A 54 17.86 5.25 -4.53
N LEU A 55 17.50 6.29 -5.31
CA LEU A 55 16.40 7.20 -4.96
C LEU A 55 15.06 6.49 -4.85
N ILE A 56 14.77 5.53 -5.74
CA ILE A 56 13.57 4.70 -5.67
C ILE A 56 13.63 3.80 -4.44
N GLY A 57 14.76 3.13 -4.22
CA GLY A 57 14.98 2.24 -3.08
C GLY A 57 14.79 2.95 -1.74
N ASP A 58 15.37 4.14 -1.58
CA ASP A 58 15.23 4.97 -0.39
C ASP A 58 13.79 5.43 -0.17
N ARG A 59 13.12 5.87 -1.24
CA ARG A 59 11.72 6.34 -1.14
C ARG A 59 10.78 5.21 -0.77
N VAL A 60 10.96 4.04 -1.36
CA VAL A 60 10.18 2.83 -1.02
C VAL A 60 10.46 2.40 0.41
N SER A 61 11.74 2.32 0.80
CA SER A 61 12.14 1.92 2.15
C SER A 61 11.61 2.85 3.23
N LYS A 62 11.64 4.17 2.99
CA LYS A 62 11.08 5.17 3.90
C LYS A 62 9.58 4.98 4.10
N ASN A 63 8.82 4.85 3.01
CA ASN A 63 7.38 4.62 3.07
C ASN A 63 7.02 3.33 3.83
N ILE A 64 7.77 2.24 3.57
CA ILE A 64 7.58 0.97 4.29
C ILE A 64 7.87 1.13 5.78
N LYS A 65 8.98 1.80 6.13
CA LYS A 65 9.39 2.01 7.52
C LYS A 65 8.36 2.83 8.30
N GLU A 66 7.82 3.89 7.72
CA GLU A 66 6.79 4.72 8.35
C GLU A 66 5.49 3.93 8.64
N ASN A 67 5.06 3.10 7.67
CA ASN A 67 3.92 2.22 7.85
C ASN A 67 4.18 1.16 8.93
N MET A 68 5.36 0.53 8.94
CA MET A 68 5.75 -0.44 9.97
C MET A 68 5.79 0.17 11.37
N LEU A 69 6.28 1.40 11.52
CA LEU A 69 6.29 2.10 12.82
C LEU A 69 4.87 2.35 13.32
N THR A 70 3.95 2.72 12.43
CA THR A 70 2.53 2.90 12.77
C THR A 70 1.90 1.58 13.23
N LEU A 71 2.16 0.48 12.52
CA LEU A 71 1.71 -0.85 12.91
C LEU A 71 2.28 -1.27 14.27
N LYS A 72 3.57 -1.06 14.51
CA LYS A 72 4.22 -1.38 15.78
C LYS A 72 3.58 -0.60 16.95
N LYS A 73 3.31 0.70 16.77
CA LYS A 73 2.63 1.52 17.78
C LYS A 73 1.22 1.00 18.09
N SER A 74 0.44 0.67 17.05
CA SER A 74 -0.90 0.09 17.25
C SER A 74 -0.84 -1.25 17.97
N ASN A 75 0.12 -2.10 17.61
CA ASN A 75 0.29 -3.41 18.23
C ASN A 75 0.67 -3.29 19.72
N ASN A 76 1.59 -2.39 20.06
CA ASN A 76 1.98 -2.12 21.44
C ASN A 76 0.79 -1.61 22.28
N HIS A 77 -0.10 -0.81 21.69
CA HIS A 77 -1.30 -0.36 22.40
C HIS A 77 -2.28 -1.50 22.66
N THR A 78 -2.50 -2.36 21.67
CA THR A 78 -3.31 -3.58 21.83
C THR A 78 -2.73 -4.50 22.89
N ASP A 79 -1.44 -4.78 22.84
CA ASP A 79 -0.72 -5.64 23.79
C ASP A 79 -0.87 -5.13 25.23
N ARG A 80 -0.63 -3.82 25.44
CA ARG A 80 -0.86 -3.18 26.74
C ARG A 80 -2.31 -3.32 27.22
N ASN A 81 -3.29 -3.09 26.34
CA ASN A 81 -4.69 -3.18 26.72
C ASN A 81 -5.10 -4.64 27.06
N VAL A 82 -4.56 -5.62 26.34
CA VAL A 82 -4.75 -7.04 26.66
C VAL A 82 -4.11 -7.39 28.00
N GLN A 83 -2.91 -6.89 28.29
CA GLN A 83 -2.26 -7.11 29.59
C GLN A 83 -3.09 -6.53 30.74
N VAL A 84 -3.58 -5.29 30.60
CA VAL A 84 -4.48 -4.68 31.61
C VAL A 84 -5.75 -5.52 31.80
N LEU A 85 -6.34 -6.03 30.71
CA LEU A 85 -7.50 -6.91 30.79
C LEU A 85 -7.19 -8.21 31.54
N LEU A 86 -6.05 -8.85 31.25
CA LEU A 86 -5.61 -10.06 31.96
C LEU A 86 -5.40 -9.81 33.45
N GLU A 87 -4.81 -8.67 33.83
CA GLU A 87 -4.65 -8.27 35.23
C GLU A 87 -6.00 -8.06 35.92
N MET A 88 -6.96 -7.39 35.26
CA MET A 88 -8.32 -7.20 35.76
C MET A 88 -9.05 -8.54 35.95
N MET A 89 -8.94 -9.45 34.97
CA MET A 89 -9.55 -10.78 35.04
C MET A 89 -8.93 -11.61 36.17
N ASN A 90 -7.61 -11.55 36.35
CA ASN A 90 -6.92 -12.23 37.45
C ASN A 90 -7.41 -11.70 38.82
N GLY A 91 -7.50 -10.38 38.99
CA GLY A 91 -8.03 -9.79 40.22
C GLY A 91 -9.48 -10.21 40.50
N PHE A 92 -10.32 -10.28 39.46
CA PHE A 92 -11.68 -10.79 39.57
C PHE A 92 -11.70 -12.28 39.98
N TYR A 93 -10.86 -13.11 39.37
CA TYR A 93 -10.80 -14.54 39.70
C TYR A 93 -10.34 -14.82 41.13
N ILE A 94 -9.36 -14.07 41.62
CA ILE A 94 -8.88 -14.15 43.00
C ILE A 94 -10.00 -13.73 43.98
N LYS A 95 -10.70 -12.62 43.69
CA LYS A 95 -11.75 -12.09 44.56
C LYS A 95 -12.92 -13.06 44.73
N GLU A 96 -13.39 -13.63 43.63
CA GLU A 96 -14.53 -14.55 43.63
C GLU A 96 -14.14 -15.99 43.98
N ASN A 97 -12.85 -16.24 44.23
CA ASN A 97 -12.28 -17.55 44.58
C ASN A 97 -12.67 -18.64 43.56
N PHE A 98 -12.59 -18.30 42.26
CA PHE A 98 -12.91 -19.26 41.22
C PHE A 98 -11.95 -20.46 41.29
N PRO A 99 -12.46 -21.70 41.13
CA PRO A 99 -11.60 -22.85 40.93
C PRO A 99 -10.88 -22.75 39.57
N ASN A 100 -10.14 -23.80 39.20
CA ASN A 100 -9.49 -23.84 37.90
C ASN A 100 -10.48 -23.55 36.75
N ILE A 101 -9.99 -22.90 35.70
CA ILE A 101 -10.80 -22.58 34.51
C ILE A 101 -10.89 -23.79 33.57
N PHE A 102 -12.02 -23.92 32.89
CA PHE A 102 -12.15 -24.81 31.75
C PHE A 102 -11.51 -24.16 30.52
N THR A 103 -10.78 -24.96 29.75
CA THR A 103 -10.19 -24.52 28.48
C THR A 103 -11.18 -24.71 27.33
N LEU A 104 -10.96 -23.99 26.22
CA LEU A 104 -11.81 -24.12 25.02
C LEU A 104 -11.78 -25.52 24.41
N ASP A 105 -10.71 -26.28 24.64
CA ASP A 105 -10.58 -27.67 24.18
C ASP A 105 -11.43 -28.65 25.01
N GLU A 106 -11.80 -28.27 26.24
CA GLU A 106 -12.65 -29.06 27.12
C GLU A 106 -14.12 -28.73 26.90
N GLU A 107 -14.51 -27.45 27.04
CA GLU A 107 -15.89 -27.02 26.84
C GLU A 107 -15.99 -25.52 26.49
N GLU A 108 -16.57 -25.20 25.33
CA GLU A 108 -16.85 -23.81 24.95
C GLU A 108 -18.19 -23.32 25.52
N HIS A 109 -18.15 -22.23 26.30
CA HIS A 109 -19.37 -21.60 26.78
C HIS A 109 -20.14 -20.90 25.65
N VAL A 110 -21.47 -21.03 25.63
CA VAL A 110 -22.34 -20.41 24.59
C VAL A 110 -22.09 -18.91 24.45
N GLY A 111 -21.90 -18.21 25.57
CA GLY A 111 -21.60 -16.77 25.58
C GLY A 111 -20.31 -16.40 24.82
N TYR A 112 -19.26 -17.24 24.88
CA TYR A 112 -18.04 -17.05 24.10
C TYR A 112 -18.33 -17.20 22.61
N THR A 113 -19.07 -18.24 22.21
CA THR A 113 -19.43 -18.45 20.80
C THR A 113 -20.25 -17.29 20.22
N THR A 114 -21.18 -16.73 20.99
CA THR A 114 -21.97 -15.55 20.60
C THR A 114 -21.08 -14.33 20.42
N ALA A 115 -20.20 -14.06 21.38
CA ALA A 115 -19.29 -12.93 21.31
C ALA A 115 -18.33 -13.04 20.11
N ARG A 116 -17.77 -14.22 19.87
CA ARG A 116 -16.88 -14.51 18.75
C ARG A 116 -17.56 -14.21 17.41
N LYS A 117 -18.75 -14.78 17.18
CA LYS A 117 -19.54 -14.53 15.97
C LYS A 117 -19.82 -13.04 15.75
N ALA A 118 -20.16 -12.30 16.81
CA ALA A 118 -20.41 -10.87 16.71
C ALA A 118 -19.14 -10.07 16.31
N VAL A 119 -17.98 -10.44 16.85
CA VAL A 119 -16.69 -9.84 16.49
C VAL A 119 -16.31 -10.16 15.05
N ASP A 120 -16.42 -11.42 14.64
CA ASP A 120 -16.09 -11.87 13.27
C ASP A 120 -16.95 -11.13 12.23
N ASN A 121 -18.26 -11.07 12.46
CA ASN A 121 -19.19 -10.34 11.58
C ASN A 121 -18.83 -8.85 11.47
N ARG A 122 -18.39 -8.23 12.57
CA ARG A 122 -17.96 -6.83 12.58
C ARG A 122 -16.68 -6.64 11.75
N ILE A 123 -15.71 -7.55 11.86
CA ILE A 123 -14.46 -7.51 11.08
C ILE A 123 -14.77 -7.64 9.59
N GLU A 124 -15.59 -8.61 9.20
CA GLU A 124 -15.98 -8.81 7.80
C GLU A 124 -16.71 -7.59 7.23
N LYS A 125 -17.65 -7.01 7.98
CA LYS A 125 -18.33 -5.78 7.57
C LYS A 125 -17.37 -4.62 7.34
N GLN A 126 -16.38 -4.44 8.23
CA GLN A 126 -15.36 -3.40 8.05
C GLN A 126 -14.48 -3.64 6.81
N ARG A 127 -14.18 -4.91 6.50
CA ARG A 127 -13.42 -5.30 5.31
C ARG A 127 -14.19 -4.97 4.03
N LEU A 128 -15.49 -5.32 3.97
CA LEU A 128 -16.36 -5.01 2.84
C LEU A 128 -16.45 -3.50 2.58
N LEU A 129 -16.67 -2.70 3.62
CA LEU A 129 -16.74 -1.23 3.51
C LEU A 129 -15.43 -0.61 2.97
N LYS A 130 -14.27 -1.18 3.31
CA LYS A 130 -12.98 -0.74 2.76
C LYS A 130 -12.85 -1.11 1.28
N LEU A 131 -13.29 -2.31 0.90
CA LEU A 131 -13.28 -2.74 -0.50
C LEU A 131 -14.19 -1.85 -1.36
N GLU A 132 -15.43 -1.60 -0.94
CA GLU A 132 -16.39 -0.73 -1.65
C GLU A 132 -15.86 0.69 -1.87
N LYS A 133 -15.15 1.26 -0.89
CA LYS A 133 -14.52 2.58 -1.02
C LYS A 133 -13.40 2.65 -2.05
N ASN A 134 -12.74 1.53 -2.35
CA ASN A 134 -11.65 1.48 -3.34
C ASN A 134 -12.17 1.29 -4.78
N PHE A 135 -13.46 0.99 -4.96
CA PHE A 135 -14.12 0.83 -6.27
C PHE A 135 -14.95 2.05 -6.71
N LYS A 136 -14.94 3.14 -5.94
CA LYS A 136 -15.53 4.45 -6.29
C LYS A 136 -14.43 5.45 -6.62
#